data_AF-B5GPJ6-F1
#
_entry.id   AF-B5GPJ6-F1
#
_cell.length_a   1.000
_cell.length_b   1.000
_cell.length_c   1.000
_cell.angle_alpha   90.00
_cell.angle_beta   90.00
_cell.angle_gamma   90.00
#
_symmetry.space_group_name_H-M   'P 1'
#
loop_
_entity.id
_entity.type
_entity.pdbx_description
1 polymer ?
#
loop_
_entity_poly.entity_id
_entity_poly.type
_entity_poly.pdbx_seq_one_letter_code
_entity_poly.pdbx_strand_id
1 'polypeptide(L)'
;MTEQFSSWPDDQPDLFASPDYRLDGFTAATEEIEDYFHRATLDDSSFVLLAAHHSGDSYLLFHDPTYIYDVPGTASYVAMHLTRDTEQRTYRFAEQKHPLSPLAQRWLVQRGCPPTKVELSDAGGPRAADALEELLRANTDDRYEVLDHHTGEVGDFSAGMETWVMVRDAHPDSAQFPYRIFLEEVAPSLTTYTVREAAFPTAEAADNWVWDRDRGWPAAPEPAAVRAEAAVARSPRAPGRLAVPPNPVTAPHPSVSSETARTGRGRS
;
A
#
# COMPACT_ATOMS: atom_id res chain seq x y z
N MET A 1 14.53 29.09 42.94
CA MET A 1 14.62 27.93 42.03
C MET A 1 14.24 28.46 40.66
N THR A 2 15.24 28.62 39.81
CA THR A 2 15.08 29.12 38.44
C THR A 2 15.23 27.90 37.56
N GLU A 3 14.12 27.38 37.05
CA GLU A 3 14.15 26.25 36.12
C GLU A 3 14.72 26.71 34.79
N GLN A 4 15.83 26.08 34.41
CA GLN A 4 16.46 26.23 33.10
C GLN A 4 15.53 25.62 32.06
N PHE A 5 14.96 26.47 31.19
CA PHE A 5 14.46 26.04 29.90
C PHE A 5 15.67 25.47 29.13
N SER A 6 15.71 24.14 29.02
CA SER A 6 16.68 23.44 28.20
C SER A 6 16.56 23.97 26.77
N SER A 7 17.64 24.54 26.25
CA SER A 7 17.76 24.94 24.86
C SER A 7 17.50 23.73 23.96
N TRP A 8 16.48 23.82 23.12
CA TRP A 8 16.31 22.91 21.99
C TRP A 8 17.53 23.05 21.07
N PRO A 9 18.10 21.95 20.54
CA PRO A 9 19.23 22.03 19.63
C PRO A 9 18.81 22.73 18.31
N ASP A 10 19.57 23.74 17.91
CA ASP A 10 19.40 24.58 16.69
C ASP A 10 19.53 23.81 15.34
N ASP A 11 19.54 22.48 15.37
CA ASP A 11 19.86 21.61 14.22
C ASP A 11 18.67 20.72 13.82
N GLN A 12 17.44 21.14 14.15
CA GLN A 12 16.26 20.55 13.53
C GLN A 12 16.22 21.00 12.06
N PRO A 13 16.09 20.07 11.09
CA PRO A 13 15.74 20.46 9.73
C PRO A 13 14.49 21.32 9.81
N ASP A 14 14.35 22.28 8.90
CA ASP A 14 13.23 23.22 8.89
C ASP A 14 11.94 22.44 8.57
N LEU A 15 11.35 21.79 9.59
CA LEU A 15 10.22 20.86 9.50
C LEU A 15 8.95 21.55 8.98
N PHE A 16 8.98 22.88 8.87
CA PHE A 16 7.90 23.75 8.43
C PHE A 16 8.28 24.59 7.20
N ALA A 17 9.38 24.24 6.49
CA ALA A 17 9.67 24.88 5.22
C ALA A 17 8.59 24.49 4.19
N SER A 18 8.06 25.50 3.49
CA SER A 18 7.08 25.27 2.43
C SER A 18 7.61 24.25 1.41
N PRO A 19 6.76 23.32 0.94
CA PRO A 19 7.18 22.30 -0.01
C PRO A 19 7.69 22.89 -1.34
N ASP A 20 8.76 22.31 -1.87
CA ASP A 20 9.25 22.65 -3.21
C ASP A 20 8.42 21.94 -4.29
N TYR A 21 7.43 22.63 -4.85
CA TYR A 21 6.58 22.10 -5.92
C TYR A 21 7.24 22.08 -7.31
N ARG A 22 8.43 22.70 -7.48
CA ARG A 22 9.12 22.82 -8.79
C ARG A 22 8.25 23.46 -9.88
N LEU A 23 7.57 24.55 -9.56
CA LEU A 23 6.68 25.27 -10.50
C LEU A 23 7.29 26.56 -11.07
N ASP A 24 8.56 26.86 -10.79
CA ASP A 24 9.21 28.06 -11.29
C ASP A 24 9.10 28.21 -12.82
N GLY A 25 8.45 29.29 -13.25
CA GLY A 25 8.25 29.59 -14.67
C GLY A 25 7.12 28.82 -15.35
N PHE A 26 6.31 28.07 -14.59
CA PHE A 26 5.07 27.44 -15.06
C PHE A 26 3.85 28.21 -14.53
N THR A 27 2.77 28.22 -15.30
CA THR A 27 1.45 28.68 -14.85
C THR A 27 0.47 27.52 -14.81
N ALA A 28 -0.66 27.66 -14.13
CA ALA A 28 -1.70 26.63 -14.20
C ALA A 28 -2.17 26.45 -15.65
N ALA A 29 -2.52 25.22 -16.05
CA ALA A 29 -3.06 24.95 -17.38
C ALA A 29 -4.44 25.59 -17.62
N THR A 30 -5.20 25.84 -16.54
CA THR A 30 -6.49 26.53 -16.53
C THR A 30 -6.66 27.29 -15.22
N GLU A 31 -7.55 28.29 -15.19
CA GLU A 31 -7.94 29.01 -13.95
C GLU A 31 -8.49 28.05 -12.89
N GLU A 32 -9.27 27.03 -13.30
CA GLU A 32 -9.75 25.98 -12.39
C GLU A 32 -8.60 25.21 -11.71
N ILE A 33 -7.51 24.93 -12.43
CA ILE A 33 -6.32 24.28 -11.85
C ILE A 33 -5.59 25.24 -10.90
N GLU A 34 -5.57 26.53 -11.20
CA GLU A 34 -4.97 27.55 -10.33
C GLU A 34 -5.74 27.66 -9.01
N ASP A 35 -7.06 27.83 -9.08
CA ASP A 35 -7.94 27.92 -7.92
C ASP A 35 -7.89 26.64 -7.07
N TYR A 36 -7.90 25.48 -7.74
CA TYR A 36 -7.82 24.21 -7.04
C TYR A 36 -6.46 24.03 -6.36
N PHE A 37 -5.36 24.39 -7.03
CA PHE A 37 -4.02 24.31 -6.47
C PHE A 37 -3.87 25.25 -5.27
N HIS A 38 -4.32 26.51 -5.42
CA HIS A 38 -4.31 27.48 -4.33
C HIS A 38 -5.02 26.93 -3.09
N ARG A 39 -6.22 26.34 -3.25
CA ARG A 39 -6.95 25.71 -2.14
C ARG A 39 -6.21 24.53 -1.52
N ALA A 40 -5.64 23.65 -2.35
CA ALA A 40 -4.90 22.47 -1.91
C ALA A 40 -3.64 22.83 -1.11
N THR A 41 -3.05 24.00 -1.38
CA THR A 41 -1.82 24.48 -0.74
C THR A 41 -2.04 25.66 0.20
N LEU A 42 -3.29 25.97 0.58
CA LEU A 42 -3.59 27.07 1.51
C LEU A 42 -2.83 26.94 2.84
N ASP A 43 -2.70 25.70 3.31
CA ASP A 43 -2.07 25.35 4.58
C ASP A 43 -0.73 24.61 4.38
N ASP A 44 -0.03 24.85 3.27
CA ASP A 44 1.22 24.13 2.93
C ASP A 44 2.32 24.27 3.99
N SER A 45 2.37 25.42 4.67
CA SER A 45 3.27 25.70 5.79
C SER A 45 3.02 24.82 7.03
N SER A 46 1.84 24.18 7.10
CA SER A 46 1.51 23.24 8.17
C SER A 46 1.82 21.79 7.80
N PHE A 47 1.98 21.48 6.51
CA PHE A 47 2.27 20.13 6.05
C PHE A 47 3.68 19.71 6.42
N VAL A 48 3.81 18.48 6.91
CA VAL A 48 5.11 17.83 7.10
C VAL A 48 5.39 16.99 5.86
N LEU A 49 6.41 17.37 5.09
CA LEU A 49 6.83 16.63 3.90
C LEU A 49 7.52 15.31 4.30
N LEU A 50 6.89 14.18 3.98
CA LEU A 50 7.41 12.84 4.31
C LEU A 50 8.28 12.25 3.19
N ALA A 51 7.91 12.50 1.93
CA ALA A 51 8.67 12.06 0.76
C ALA A 51 8.44 12.99 -0.44
N ALA A 52 9.47 13.19 -1.25
CA ALA A 52 9.42 13.94 -2.49
C ALA A 52 10.26 13.30 -3.60
N HIS A 53 9.70 13.22 -4.80
CA HIS A 53 10.42 12.80 -6.00
C HIS A 53 10.12 13.69 -7.19
N HIS A 54 11.17 14.17 -7.85
CA HIS A 54 11.08 15.01 -9.05
C HIS A 54 11.83 14.35 -10.21
N SER A 55 11.14 14.06 -11.32
CA SER A 55 11.69 13.37 -12.49
C SER A 55 10.96 13.73 -13.78
N GLY A 56 10.68 15.02 -13.96
CA GLY A 56 9.79 15.55 -15.01
C GLY A 56 8.44 15.92 -14.41
N ASP A 57 7.83 14.97 -13.71
CA ASP A 57 6.71 15.18 -12.79
C ASP A 57 7.21 15.38 -11.36
N SER A 58 6.30 15.77 -10.45
CA SER A 58 6.57 15.81 -9.01
C SER A 58 5.57 14.99 -8.24
N TYR A 59 6.09 14.17 -7.34
CA TYR A 59 5.34 13.27 -6.48
C TYR A 59 5.68 13.64 -5.05
N LEU A 60 4.67 14.01 -4.27
CA LEU A 60 4.84 14.55 -2.93
C LEU A 60 3.89 13.79 -2.00
N LEU A 61 4.39 13.44 -0.82
CA LEU A 61 3.62 12.84 0.26
C LEU A 61 3.78 13.69 1.53
N PHE A 62 2.65 14.14 2.06
CA PHE A 62 2.57 14.97 3.24
C PHE A 62 1.84 14.25 4.38
N HIS A 63 2.20 14.61 5.61
CA HIS A 63 1.32 14.50 6.76
C HIS A 63 0.75 15.89 7.06
N ASP A 64 -0.58 15.98 7.11
CA ASP A 64 -1.35 17.16 7.48
C ASP A 64 -1.67 17.09 8.98
N PRO A 65 -0.92 17.77 9.88
CA PRO A 65 -1.21 17.75 11.31
C PRO A 65 -2.45 18.56 11.68
N THR A 66 -3.01 19.34 10.75
CA THR A 66 -4.19 20.17 10.98
C THR A 66 -5.50 19.39 10.81
N TYR A 67 -5.45 18.12 10.41
CA TYR A 67 -6.62 17.26 10.25
C TYR A 67 -7.55 17.23 11.47
N ILE A 68 -6.99 17.45 12.68
CA ILE A 68 -7.74 17.55 13.93
C ILE A 68 -8.67 18.76 14.02
N TYR A 69 -8.48 19.76 13.16
CA TYR A 69 -9.32 20.95 13.06
C TYR A 69 -10.35 20.85 11.93
N ASP A 70 -10.32 19.77 11.15
CA ASP A 70 -11.29 19.45 10.11
C ASP A 70 -12.48 18.67 10.72
N VAL A 71 -13.31 18.07 9.88
CA VAL A 71 -14.37 17.15 10.32
C VAL A 71 -13.77 15.92 11.03
N PRO A 72 -14.38 15.44 12.13
CA PRO A 72 -13.89 14.25 12.84
C PRO A 72 -13.72 13.05 11.91
N GLY A 73 -12.57 12.38 11.99
CA GLY A 73 -12.24 11.23 11.16
C GLY A 73 -11.44 11.54 9.89
N THR A 74 -11.16 12.81 9.59
CA THR A 74 -10.41 13.21 8.39
C THR A 74 -9.06 12.48 8.28
N ALA A 75 -8.77 11.99 7.07
CA ALA A 75 -7.49 11.41 6.70
C ALA A 75 -6.32 12.40 6.85
N SER A 76 -5.23 11.97 7.48
CA SER A 76 -4.08 12.82 7.81
C SER A 76 -2.95 12.80 6.78
N TYR A 77 -2.95 11.89 5.80
CA TYR A 77 -1.93 11.86 4.74
C TYR A 77 -2.45 12.49 3.45
N VAL A 78 -1.63 13.32 2.80
CA VAL A 78 -1.97 13.95 1.51
C VAL A 78 -0.95 13.53 0.46
N ALA A 79 -1.40 12.83 -0.57
CA ALA A 79 -0.57 12.51 -1.74
C ALA A 79 -0.86 13.51 -2.85
N MET A 80 0.19 14.02 -3.51
CA MET A 80 0.07 14.99 -4.60
C MET A 80 0.95 14.57 -5.79
N HIS A 81 0.38 14.65 -7.00
CA HIS A 81 1.07 14.42 -8.27
C HIS A 81 0.92 15.63 -9.18
N LEU A 82 2.04 16.23 -9.54
CA LEU A 82 2.14 17.40 -10.41
C LEU A 82 2.75 16.99 -11.75
N THR A 83 2.09 17.35 -12.83
CA THR A 83 2.53 17.16 -14.22
C THR A 83 2.84 18.51 -14.84
N ARG A 84 3.92 18.58 -15.63
CA ARG A 84 4.37 19.81 -16.30
C ARG A 84 4.43 19.62 -17.81
N ASP A 85 3.81 20.54 -18.54
CA ASP A 85 3.98 20.69 -19.98
C ASP A 85 5.07 21.74 -20.24
N THR A 86 6.25 21.29 -20.62
CA THR A 86 7.41 22.16 -20.87
C THR A 86 7.27 23.02 -22.12
N GLU A 87 6.46 22.59 -23.10
CA GLU A 87 6.27 23.34 -24.34
C GLU A 87 5.34 24.53 -24.11
N GLN A 88 4.23 24.29 -23.40
CA GLN A 88 3.25 25.32 -23.06
C GLN A 88 3.62 26.11 -21.81
N ARG A 89 4.61 25.62 -21.03
CA ARG A 89 4.96 26.13 -19.70
C ARG A 89 3.76 26.15 -18.75
N THR A 90 2.97 25.09 -18.78
CA THR A 90 1.82 24.92 -17.90
C THR A 90 1.95 23.72 -16.98
N TYR A 91 1.23 23.73 -15.86
CA TYR A 91 1.14 22.58 -14.96
C TYR A 91 -0.31 22.12 -14.74
N ARG A 92 -0.45 20.85 -14.37
CA ARG A 92 -1.66 20.24 -13.82
C ARG A 92 -1.27 19.50 -12.55
N PHE A 93 -2.24 19.27 -11.68
CA PHE A 93 -2.01 18.44 -10.51
C PHE A 93 -3.24 17.61 -10.16
N ALA A 94 -3.01 16.56 -9.38
CA ALA A 94 -4.03 15.84 -8.64
C ALA A 94 -3.53 15.69 -7.21
N GLU A 95 -4.46 15.62 -6.27
CA GLU A 95 -4.18 15.27 -4.88
C GLU A 95 -5.24 14.29 -4.36
N GLN A 96 -4.89 13.56 -3.30
CA GLN A 96 -5.85 12.76 -2.56
C GLN A 96 -5.42 12.63 -1.10
N LYS A 97 -6.38 12.80 -0.18
CA LYS A 97 -6.19 12.47 1.23
C LYS A 97 -6.34 10.95 1.45
N HIS A 98 -5.50 10.36 2.27
CA HIS A 98 -5.47 8.94 2.58
C HIS A 98 -5.36 8.71 4.10
N PRO A 99 -6.07 7.72 4.65
CA PRO A 99 -6.02 7.43 6.09
C PRO A 99 -4.70 6.79 6.51
N LEU A 100 -4.04 6.04 5.61
CA LEU A 100 -2.77 5.37 5.90
C LEU A 100 -1.71 5.77 4.88
N SER A 101 -0.48 5.97 5.35
CA SER A 101 0.69 6.27 4.51
C SER A 101 0.88 5.28 3.34
N PRO A 102 0.75 3.95 3.52
CA PRO A 102 0.95 2.99 2.43
C PRO A 102 -0.07 3.12 1.31
N LEU A 103 -1.30 3.58 1.62
CA LEU A 103 -2.33 3.86 0.61
C LEU A 103 -1.99 5.11 -0.20
N ALA A 104 -1.44 6.14 0.46
CA ALA A 104 -0.95 7.35 -0.18
C ALA A 104 0.25 7.06 -1.10
N GLN A 105 1.20 6.26 -0.64
CA GLN A 105 2.33 5.79 -1.43
C GLN A 105 1.87 5.00 -2.66
N ARG A 106 0.92 4.06 -2.48
CA ARG A 106 0.34 3.30 -3.61
C ARG A 106 -0.30 4.23 -4.64
N TRP A 107 -1.04 5.26 -4.22
CA TRP A 107 -1.66 6.22 -5.13
C TRP A 107 -0.63 6.95 -6.02
N LEU A 108 0.53 7.30 -5.45
CA LEU A 108 1.65 7.90 -6.19
C LEU A 108 2.30 6.88 -7.13
N VAL A 109 2.49 5.64 -6.69
CA VAL A 109 3.06 4.56 -7.52
C VAL A 109 2.18 4.27 -8.72
N GLN A 110 0.86 4.21 -8.55
CA GLN A 110 -0.11 4.03 -9.63
C GLN A 110 -0.07 5.16 -10.67
N ARG A 111 0.49 6.33 -10.32
CA ARG A 111 0.71 7.49 -11.20
C ARG A 111 2.09 7.54 -11.84
N GLY A 112 2.92 6.52 -11.62
CA GLY A 112 4.23 6.40 -12.24
C GLY A 112 5.41 6.76 -11.33
N CYS A 113 5.16 7.04 -10.04
CA CYS A 113 6.26 7.21 -9.10
C CYS A 113 6.96 5.86 -8.86
N PRO A 114 8.30 5.78 -8.93
CA PRO A 114 9.00 4.55 -8.55
C PRO A 114 8.78 4.25 -7.05
N PRO A 115 8.45 2.99 -6.66
CA PRO A 115 8.17 2.64 -5.26
C PRO A 115 9.27 3.06 -4.27
N THR A 116 10.53 2.93 -4.67
CA THR A 116 11.71 3.30 -3.86
C THR A 116 11.90 4.81 -3.68
N LYS A 117 11.06 5.64 -4.30
CA LYS A 117 11.13 7.11 -4.25
C LYS A 117 10.02 7.74 -3.41
N VAL A 118 9.07 6.94 -2.94
CA VAL A 118 8.00 7.35 -2.01
C VAL A 118 8.14 6.69 -0.64
N GLU A 119 9.25 5.97 -0.41
CA GLU A 119 9.62 5.53 0.93
C GLU A 119 9.74 6.74 1.85
N LEU A 120 9.16 6.63 3.04
CA LEU A 120 9.19 7.71 4.02
C LEU A 120 10.64 7.97 4.41
N SER A 121 11.06 9.23 4.27
CA SER A 121 12.32 9.66 4.85
C SER A 121 12.21 9.64 6.37
N ASP A 122 13.34 9.61 7.09
CA ASP A 122 13.39 9.74 8.56
C ASP A 122 12.89 11.13 9.06
N ALA A 123 12.21 11.91 8.22
CA ALA A 123 11.85 13.31 8.39
C ALA A 123 10.65 13.57 9.33
N GLY A 124 10.53 12.80 10.42
CA GLY A 124 9.72 13.21 11.57
C GLY A 124 8.29 12.68 11.66
N GLY A 125 7.92 11.64 10.89
CA GLY A 125 6.69 10.88 11.08
C GLY A 125 6.91 9.57 11.87
N PRO A 126 5.87 8.99 12.50
CA PRO A 126 5.99 7.68 13.14
C PRO A 126 6.35 6.62 12.10
N ARG A 127 7.28 5.73 12.45
CA ARG A 127 7.75 4.66 11.56
C ARG A 127 6.96 3.36 11.78
N ALA A 128 6.66 2.62 10.72
CA ALA A 128 6.06 1.31 10.89
C ALA A 128 6.97 0.37 11.69
N ALA A 129 6.35 -0.36 12.61
CA ALA A 129 7.00 -1.39 13.42
C ALA A 129 6.80 -2.80 12.85
N ASP A 130 5.96 -2.98 11.82
CA ASP A 130 5.62 -4.29 11.24
C ASP A 130 5.72 -4.31 9.70
N ALA A 131 5.58 -5.52 9.15
CA ALA A 131 5.72 -5.79 7.72
C ALA A 131 4.41 -5.61 6.92
N LEU A 132 3.28 -5.25 7.56
CA LEU A 132 1.99 -5.16 6.89
C LEU A 132 1.91 -3.94 5.96
N GLU A 133 2.68 -2.90 6.25
CA GLU A 133 2.90 -1.75 5.35
C GLU A 133 3.44 -2.17 3.98
N GLU A 134 4.38 -3.12 3.92
CA GLU A 134 4.91 -3.63 2.65
C GLU A 134 3.81 -4.27 1.81
N LEU A 135 2.92 -5.04 2.44
CA LEU A 135 1.81 -5.70 1.75
C LEU A 135 0.82 -4.68 1.18
N LEU A 136 0.49 -3.63 1.94
CA LEU A 136 -0.40 -2.57 1.49
C LEU A 136 0.21 -1.77 0.33
N ARG A 137 1.51 -1.48 0.40
CA ARG A 137 2.24 -0.71 -0.62
C ARG A 137 2.50 -1.51 -1.90
N ALA A 138 2.90 -2.78 -1.80
CA ALA A 138 3.25 -3.62 -2.95
C ALA A 138 2.04 -3.99 -3.83
N ASN A 139 0.83 -3.74 -3.36
CA ASN A 139 -0.39 -4.18 -3.99
C ASN A 139 -0.94 -3.12 -4.97
N THR A 140 -0.42 -3.10 -6.20
CA THR A 140 -0.74 -2.08 -7.22
C THR A 140 -2.00 -2.36 -8.05
N ASP A 141 -2.53 -3.59 -8.01
CA ASP A 141 -3.50 -4.12 -8.99
C ASP A 141 -4.98 -3.84 -8.63
N ASP A 142 -5.28 -2.70 -8.02
CA ASP A 142 -6.64 -2.32 -7.58
C ASP A 142 -7.33 -3.32 -6.65
N ARG A 143 -6.55 -4.19 -6.00
CA ARG A 143 -7.05 -5.24 -5.11
C ARG A 143 -7.82 -4.70 -3.90
N TYR A 144 -7.41 -3.56 -3.34
CA TYR A 144 -8.11 -2.92 -2.23
C TYR A 144 -8.88 -1.69 -2.71
N GLU A 145 -10.20 -1.73 -2.51
CA GLU A 145 -11.14 -0.62 -2.65
C GLU A 145 -11.44 -0.06 -1.25
N VAL A 146 -11.09 1.21 -0.98
CA VAL A 146 -11.39 1.87 0.30
C VAL A 146 -12.89 2.17 0.37
N LEU A 147 -13.55 1.67 1.40
CA LEU A 147 -14.98 1.86 1.63
C LEU A 147 -15.26 2.95 2.66
N ASP A 148 -14.48 2.95 3.74
CA ASP A 148 -14.66 3.87 4.85
C ASP A 148 -13.36 4.00 5.66
N HIS A 149 -13.21 5.08 6.42
CA HIS A 149 -12.07 5.30 7.31
C HIS A 149 -12.40 6.30 8.41
N HIS A 150 -11.60 6.27 9.47
CA HIS A 150 -11.64 7.29 10.49
C HIS A 150 -10.28 7.38 11.19
N THR A 151 -9.75 8.59 11.23
CA THR A 151 -8.62 8.98 12.08
C THR A 151 -9.16 9.47 13.42
N GLY A 152 -8.80 8.79 14.51
CA GLY A 152 -9.21 9.16 15.86
C GLY A 152 -8.58 10.47 16.30
N GLU A 153 -9.36 11.28 17.01
CA GLU A 153 -8.89 12.56 17.55
C GLU A 153 -7.90 12.36 18.70
N VAL A 154 -6.95 13.29 18.82
CA VAL A 154 -5.95 13.34 19.90
C VAL A 154 -6.59 13.88 21.18
N GLY A 155 -7.56 13.16 21.72
CA GLY A 155 -8.24 13.55 22.96
C GLY A 155 -7.37 13.34 24.21
N ASP A 156 -6.49 12.35 24.17
CA ASP A 156 -5.55 12.03 25.25
C ASP A 156 -4.22 11.56 24.64
N PHE A 157 -3.21 12.44 24.62
CA PHE A 157 -1.87 12.11 24.14
C PHE A 157 -1.25 10.89 24.83
N SER A 158 -1.74 10.50 26.02
CA SER A 158 -1.27 9.30 26.72
C SER A 158 -1.82 7.99 26.16
N ALA A 159 -2.91 8.04 25.38
CA ALA A 159 -3.56 6.87 24.79
C ALA A 159 -3.00 6.49 23.40
N GLY A 160 -2.23 7.36 22.77
CA GLY A 160 -1.81 7.20 21.36
C GLY A 160 -2.88 7.68 20.38
N MET A 161 -2.64 7.46 19.08
CA MET A 161 -3.61 7.77 18.02
C MET A 161 -3.99 6.49 17.30
N GLU A 162 -5.22 6.40 16.84
CA GLU A 162 -5.71 5.24 16.10
C GLU A 162 -6.35 5.67 14.79
N THR A 163 -6.00 5.00 13.70
CA THR A 163 -6.64 5.19 12.41
C THR A 163 -7.12 3.84 11.91
N TRP A 164 -8.39 3.74 11.54
CA TRP A 164 -8.87 2.54 10.86
C TRP A 164 -9.29 2.85 9.43
N VAL A 165 -9.07 1.88 8.54
CA VAL A 165 -9.59 1.90 7.17
C VAL A 165 -10.28 0.57 6.89
N MET A 166 -11.51 0.66 6.40
CA MET A 166 -12.26 -0.46 5.87
C MET A 166 -12.04 -0.53 4.36
N VAL A 167 -11.65 -1.70 3.88
CA VAL A 167 -11.50 -1.96 2.45
C VAL A 167 -12.25 -3.20 2.03
N ARG A 168 -12.58 -3.27 0.75
CA ARG A 168 -12.92 -4.50 0.06
C ARG A 168 -11.69 -5.06 -0.65
N ASP A 169 -11.32 -6.28 -0.32
CA ASP A 169 -10.28 -7.08 -0.97
C ASP A 169 -10.90 -7.90 -2.12
N ALA A 170 -10.60 -7.50 -3.35
CA ALA A 170 -11.08 -8.15 -4.57
C ALA A 170 -10.31 -9.44 -4.91
N HIS A 171 -9.29 -9.81 -4.14
CA HIS A 171 -8.49 -11.00 -4.43
C HIS A 171 -9.32 -12.30 -4.26
N PRO A 172 -9.23 -13.27 -5.19
CA PRO A 172 -9.99 -14.52 -5.10
C PRO A 172 -9.78 -15.29 -3.79
N ASP A 173 -8.56 -15.26 -3.23
CA ASP A 173 -8.27 -15.93 -1.95
C ASP A 173 -8.94 -15.28 -0.74
N SER A 174 -9.43 -14.05 -0.87
CA SER A 174 -10.19 -13.32 0.15
C SER A 174 -11.70 -13.47 -0.03
N ALA A 175 -12.19 -14.27 -0.98
CA ALA A 175 -13.63 -14.34 -1.29
C ALA A 175 -14.53 -14.72 -0.11
N GLN A 176 -14.02 -15.46 0.89
CA GLN A 176 -14.77 -15.80 2.11
C GLN A 176 -14.82 -14.65 3.12
N PHE A 177 -13.79 -13.80 3.14
CA PHE A 177 -13.67 -12.66 4.04
C PHE A 177 -13.18 -11.43 3.25
N PRO A 178 -14.02 -10.90 2.35
CA PRO A 178 -13.60 -9.88 1.40
C PRO A 178 -13.52 -8.49 2.03
N TYR A 179 -14.02 -8.29 3.25
CA TYR A 179 -13.93 -7.00 3.94
C TYR A 179 -12.78 -7.04 4.93
N ARG A 180 -11.86 -6.08 4.83
CA ARG A 180 -10.71 -5.99 5.73
C ARG A 180 -10.76 -4.67 6.50
N ILE A 181 -10.36 -4.72 7.75
CA ILE A 181 -10.03 -3.54 8.54
C ILE A 181 -8.53 -3.55 8.77
N PHE A 182 -7.89 -2.46 8.40
CA PHE A 182 -6.54 -2.15 8.85
C PHE A 182 -6.65 -1.10 9.94
N LEU A 183 -6.14 -1.40 11.14
CA LEU A 183 -6.04 -0.46 12.24
C LEU A 183 -4.57 -0.11 12.45
N GLU A 184 -4.24 1.14 12.18
CA GLU A 184 -3.00 1.77 12.60
C GLU A 184 -3.14 2.26 14.05
N GLU A 185 -2.19 1.88 14.90
CA GLU A 185 -2.05 2.39 16.26
C GLU A 185 -0.69 3.06 16.37
N VAL A 186 -0.69 4.37 16.58
CA VAL A 186 0.50 5.15 16.88
C VAL A 186 0.78 5.03 18.37
N ALA A 187 1.99 4.58 18.70
CA ALA A 187 2.43 4.46 20.09
C ALA A 187 2.34 5.83 20.79
N PRO A 188 2.13 5.88 22.13
CA PRO A 188 2.10 7.15 22.87
C PRO A 188 3.36 8.01 22.73
N SER A 189 4.50 7.41 22.36
CA SER A 189 5.73 8.16 22.05
C SER A 189 5.65 8.95 20.73
N LEU A 190 4.66 8.67 19.89
CA LEU A 190 4.47 9.23 18.54
C LEU A 190 5.62 8.93 17.56
N THR A 191 6.50 7.99 17.91
CA THR A 191 7.69 7.63 17.12
C THR A 191 7.49 6.43 16.21
N THR A 192 6.53 5.58 16.53
CA THR A 192 6.28 4.33 15.81
C THR A 192 4.79 4.02 15.76
N TYR A 193 4.36 3.33 14.71
CA TYR A 193 3.01 2.80 14.60
C TYR A 193 3.03 1.31 14.25
N THR A 194 1.96 0.61 14.60
CA THR A 194 1.69 -0.77 14.16
C THR A 194 0.39 -0.81 13.38
N VAL A 195 0.32 -1.65 12.34
CA VAL A 195 -0.90 -1.93 11.58
C VAL A 195 -1.35 -3.35 11.87
N ARG A 196 -2.59 -3.49 12.32
CA ARG A 196 -3.24 -4.78 12.50
C ARG A 196 -4.30 -4.99 11.44
N GLU A 197 -4.43 -6.22 10.95
CA GLU A 197 -5.47 -6.61 9.99
C GLU A 197 -6.53 -7.48 10.66
N ALA A 198 -7.80 -7.18 10.39
CA ALA A 198 -8.96 -8.04 10.68
C ALA A 198 -9.75 -8.28 9.40
N ALA A 199 -10.43 -9.42 9.30
CA ALA A 199 -11.16 -9.82 8.11
C ALA A 199 -12.59 -10.27 8.44
N PHE A 200 -13.52 -9.88 7.57
CA PHE A 200 -14.96 -10.02 7.80
C PHE A 200 -15.68 -10.53 6.55
N PRO A 201 -16.73 -11.34 6.71
CA PRO A 201 -17.53 -11.84 5.59
C PRO A 201 -18.42 -10.76 4.97
N THR A 202 -18.78 -9.72 5.73
CA THR A 202 -19.67 -8.62 5.30
C THR A 202 -19.17 -7.26 5.77
N ALA A 203 -19.51 -6.20 5.04
CA ALA A 203 -19.23 -4.82 5.46
C ALA A 203 -19.89 -4.49 6.80
N GLU A 204 -21.13 -4.94 7.01
CA GLU A 204 -21.87 -4.76 8.27
C GLU A 204 -21.18 -5.43 9.46
N ALA A 205 -20.54 -6.60 9.28
CA ALA A 205 -19.78 -7.24 10.35
C ALA A 205 -18.51 -6.47 10.69
N ALA A 206 -17.86 -5.88 9.68
CA ALA A 206 -16.70 -5.01 9.87
C ALA A 206 -17.11 -3.71 10.59
N ASP A 207 -18.17 -3.05 10.13
CA ASP A 207 -18.71 -1.82 10.73
C ASP A 207 -19.11 -2.04 12.20
N ASN A 208 -19.89 -3.07 12.50
CA ASN A 208 -20.26 -3.41 13.87
C ASN A 208 -19.03 -3.64 14.77
N TRP A 209 -17.94 -4.20 14.23
CA TRP A 209 -16.72 -4.38 15.00
C TRP A 209 -16.01 -3.06 15.28
N VAL A 210 -16.00 -2.12 14.33
CA VAL A 210 -15.42 -0.77 14.54
C VAL A 210 -16.09 -0.07 15.73
N TRP A 211 -17.41 -0.23 15.88
CA TRP A 211 -18.20 0.36 16.96
C TRP A 211 -18.19 -0.42 18.28
N ASP A 212 -17.91 -1.73 18.25
CA ASP A 212 -17.90 -2.63 19.42
C ASP A 212 -16.58 -3.40 19.50
N ARG A 213 -15.48 -2.66 19.75
CA ARG A 213 -14.11 -3.19 19.76
C ARG A 213 -13.79 -4.08 20.98
N ASP A 214 -14.66 -4.08 21.98
CA ASP A 214 -14.52 -4.91 23.19
C ASP A 214 -14.63 -6.41 22.90
N ARG A 215 -15.09 -6.79 21.69
CA ARG A 215 -15.22 -8.18 21.24
C ARG A 215 -13.88 -8.85 20.89
N GLY A 216 -12.76 -8.16 21.07
CA GLY A 216 -11.42 -8.66 20.76
C GLY A 216 -11.10 -8.62 19.27
N TRP A 217 -9.82 -8.80 18.94
CA TRP A 217 -9.31 -8.72 17.57
C TRP A 217 -9.63 -10.00 16.78
N PRO A 218 -10.46 -9.95 15.71
CA PRO A 218 -10.68 -11.10 14.85
C PRO A 218 -9.39 -11.41 14.10
N ALA A 219 -8.91 -12.64 14.19
CA ALA A 219 -7.71 -13.04 13.46
C ALA A 219 -7.97 -12.91 11.95
N ALA A 220 -7.18 -12.08 11.26
CA ALA A 220 -7.15 -12.14 9.80
C ALA A 220 -6.64 -13.53 9.38
N PRO A 221 -7.32 -14.22 8.44
CA PRO A 221 -6.77 -15.42 7.87
C PRO A 221 -5.45 -15.08 7.17
N GLU A 222 -4.41 -15.88 7.40
CA GLU A 222 -3.08 -15.60 6.87
C GLU A 222 -3.12 -15.31 5.36
N PRO A 223 -2.37 -14.31 4.88
CA PRO A 223 -2.28 -14.02 3.46
C PRO A 223 -1.91 -15.29 2.68
N ALA A 224 -2.53 -15.51 1.54
CA ALA A 224 -2.26 -16.71 0.73
C ALA A 224 -0.79 -16.82 0.29
N ALA A 225 -0.07 -15.70 0.15
CA ALA A 225 1.37 -15.68 -0.08
C ALA A 225 2.15 -16.38 1.05
N VAL A 226 1.79 -16.12 2.32
CA VAL A 226 2.38 -16.78 3.49
C VAL A 226 1.99 -18.26 3.53
N ARG A 227 0.76 -18.62 3.14
CA ARG A 227 0.34 -20.03 3.01
C ARG A 227 1.12 -20.77 1.91
N ALA A 228 1.37 -20.11 0.78
CA ALA A 228 2.14 -20.67 -0.33
C ALA A 228 3.61 -20.84 0.05
N GLU A 229 4.24 -19.84 0.67
CA GLU A 229 5.60 -19.95 1.19
C GLU A 229 5.72 -21.00 2.29
N ALA A 230 4.75 -21.07 3.22
CA ALA A 230 4.72 -22.10 4.25
C ALA A 230 4.46 -23.50 3.67
N ALA A 231 3.71 -23.63 2.57
CA ALA A 231 3.52 -24.88 1.85
C ALA A 231 4.77 -25.29 1.05
N VAL A 232 5.50 -24.32 0.49
CA VAL A 232 6.80 -24.55 -0.15
C VAL A 232 7.85 -24.97 0.90
N ALA A 233 7.88 -24.31 2.05
CA ALA A 233 8.79 -24.64 3.16
C ALA A 233 8.46 -26.00 3.80
N ARG A 234 7.18 -26.40 3.83
CA ARG A 234 6.72 -27.69 4.34
C ARG A 234 6.76 -28.82 3.30
N SER A 235 7.04 -28.50 2.03
CA SER A 235 7.21 -29.53 1.00
C SER A 235 8.54 -30.26 1.27
N PRO A 236 8.53 -31.59 1.50
CA PRO A 236 9.75 -32.36 1.59
C PRO A 236 10.50 -32.20 0.26
N ARG A 237 11.67 -31.57 0.29
CA ARG A 237 12.59 -31.56 -0.84
C ARG A 237 12.99 -33.01 -1.06
N ALA A 238 12.35 -33.66 -2.03
CA ALA A 238 12.67 -35.04 -2.37
C ALA A 238 14.19 -35.11 -2.62
N PRO A 239 14.95 -35.94 -1.87
CA PRO A 239 16.36 -36.10 -2.13
C PRO A 239 16.51 -36.57 -3.58
N GLY A 240 17.37 -35.86 -4.32
CA GLY A 240 17.61 -36.08 -5.73
C GLY A 240 17.68 -37.56 -6.04
N ARG A 241 16.71 -38.04 -6.81
CA ARG A 241 16.80 -39.34 -7.46
C ARG A 241 18.05 -39.26 -8.34
N LEU A 242 19.10 -39.92 -7.90
CA LEU A 242 20.28 -40.24 -8.69
C LEU A 242 19.81 -40.64 -10.09
N ALA A 243 20.37 -39.96 -11.08
CA ALA A 243 20.21 -40.30 -12.48
C ALA A 243 20.45 -41.80 -12.65
N VAL A 244 19.38 -42.53 -12.99
CA VAL A 244 19.52 -43.89 -13.50
C VAL A 244 20.17 -43.75 -14.87
N PRO A 245 21.37 -44.31 -15.10
CA PRO A 245 21.98 -44.25 -16.42
C PRO A 245 21.09 -44.99 -17.43
N PRO A 246 20.99 -44.52 -18.68
CA PRO A 246 20.23 -45.21 -19.71
C PRO A 246 20.85 -46.58 -19.97
N ASN A 247 20.06 -47.64 -19.76
CA ASN A 247 20.48 -49.00 -20.07
C ASN A 247 20.61 -49.15 -21.60
N PRO A 248 21.68 -49.81 -22.10
CA PRO A 248 21.91 -49.95 -23.53
C PRO A 248 20.86 -50.88 -24.17
N VAL A 249 20.40 -50.44 -25.34
CA VAL A 249 19.49 -51.15 -26.25
C VAL A 249 20.02 -52.55 -26.55
N THR A 250 19.23 -53.58 -26.21
CA THR A 250 19.40 -54.93 -26.75
C THR A 250 18.23 -55.21 -27.69
N ALA A 251 18.52 -55.23 -28.99
CA ALA A 251 17.58 -55.64 -30.03
C ALA A 251 17.37 -57.17 -29.99
N PRO A 252 16.13 -57.65 -30.27
CA PRO A 252 15.94 -58.97 -30.84
C PRO A 252 15.68 -58.88 -32.35
N HIS A 253 16.45 -59.68 -33.07
CA HIS A 253 16.39 -59.95 -34.51
C HIS A 253 15.05 -60.63 -34.94
N PRO A 254 14.75 -60.68 -36.26
CA PRO A 254 13.42 -60.86 -36.81
C PRO A 254 13.02 -62.33 -36.94
N SER A 255 11.71 -62.58 -36.91
CA SER A 255 11.11 -63.78 -37.49
C SER A 255 10.27 -63.34 -38.69
N VAL A 256 10.56 -63.94 -39.84
CA VAL A 256 9.91 -63.70 -41.14
C VAL A 256 8.85 -64.78 -41.38
N SER A 257 7.83 -64.40 -42.15
CA SER A 257 6.92 -65.24 -42.97
C SER A 257 5.77 -65.93 -42.20
N SER A 258 4.51 -65.97 -42.66
CA SER A 258 3.93 -65.86 -44.02
C SER A 258 2.47 -65.34 -43.88
N GLU A 259 1.96 -64.46 -44.74
CA GLU A 259 1.14 -64.80 -45.94
C GLU A 259 -0.01 -65.78 -45.61
N THR A 260 -1.31 -65.51 -45.80
CA THR A 260 -1.98 -65.20 -47.07
C THR A 260 -3.49 -64.94 -46.83
N ALA A 261 -4.08 -64.12 -47.71
CA ALA A 261 -5.39 -64.28 -48.37
C ALA A 261 -6.73 -63.88 -47.69
N ARG A 262 -7.39 -62.92 -48.40
CA ARG A 262 -8.80 -62.89 -48.87
C ARG A 262 -9.91 -62.83 -47.81
N THR A 263 -11.08 -62.21 -47.98
CA THR A 263 -11.83 -61.51 -49.04
C THR A 263 -13.03 -60.94 -48.26
N GLY A 264 -13.40 -59.67 -48.34
CA GLY A 264 -14.28 -59.15 -49.39
C GLY A 264 -15.70 -58.88 -48.86
N ARG A 265 -16.36 -57.94 -49.55
CA ARG A 265 -17.82 -57.73 -49.68
C ARG A 265 -18.50 -56.77 -48.69
N GLY A 266 -18.86 -55.60 -49.24
CA GLY A 266 -19.84 -54.69 -48.67
C GLY A 266 -21.29 -54.98 -49.07
N ARG A 267 -22.12 -53.96 -48.82
CA ARG A 267 -23.57 -53.73 -49.07
C ARG A 267 -24.21 -53.34 -47.74
N SER A 268 -25.05 -52.31 -47.64
CA SER A 268 -25.62 -51.36 -48.58
C SER A 268 -26.07 -50.14 -47.78
#